data_AF-A0AA96GEC6-F1
#
_entry.id   AF-A0AA96GEC6-F1
#
_cell.length_a   1.000
_cell.length_b   1.000
_cell.length_c   1.000
_cell.angle_alpha   90.00
_cell.angle_beta   90.00
_cell.angle_gamma   90.00
#
_symmetry.space_group_name_H-M   'P 1'
#
loop_
_entity.id
_entity.type
_entity.pdbx_description
1 polymer ?
#
loop_
_entity_poly.entity_id
_entity_poly.type
_entity_poly.pdbx_seq_one_letter_code
_entity_poly.pdbx_strand_id
1 'polypeptide(L)'
;MYTTMNASKIVNGVVLGFFLLLLPVSGWAGTNGEDLPRLTVSAEGTINVSPDKAVLSFAVETVGDKLSDVQKENQERVAKVLEECRRFNIPSEFIQTTSLNVIPEYPPPPRRPTDGTLENSVPRIIGYRVVHHINVEVRNLEVVGKVVDRVLQVGANRFSGITWGLQNEHPTKLKVLKQASAQAQSKAEALAQALNLKLVRMINVSEGGVSPSPPEGRYRMAMAMDSGGDASVSAGEISIRGSVLLVYEISQK
;
A
#
# COMPACT_ATOMS: atom_id res chain seq x y z
N MET A 1 -76.06 -22.09 -36.84
CA MET A 1 -75.22 -22.25 -38.05
C MET A 1 -74.09 -23.17 -37.63
N TYR A 2 -74.26 -24.47 -37.96
CA TYR A 2 -73.58 -25.70 -37.48
C TYR A 2 -73.44 -25.83 -35.95
N THR A 3 -74.25 -26.55 -35.15
CA THR A 3 -75.20 -27.68 -35.26
C THR A 3 -74.65 -29.00 -35.80
N THR A 4 -74.74 -30.01 -34.91
CA THR A 4 -74.70 -31.50 -35.03
C THR A 4 -73.39 -32.23 -35.35
N MET A 5 -72.89 -33.01 -34.39
CA MET A 5 -73.03 -34.49 -34.30
C MET A 5 -72.60 -34.92 -32.87
N ASN A 6 -73.47 -35.45 -32.00
CA ASN A 6 -73.92 -36.86 -31.91
C ASN A 6 -72.78 -37.88 -32.01
N ALA A 7 -72.71 -38.97 -31.26
CA ALA A 7 -73.40 -39.50 -30.08
C ALA A 7 -72.79 -40.90 -29.86
N SER A 8 -72.92 -41.41 -28.63
CA SER A 8 -72.98 -42.85 -28.32
C SER A 8 -71.66 -43.63 -28.42
N LYS A 9 -71.30 -44.56 -27.51
CA LYS A 9 -71.94 -45.15 -26.34
C LYS A 9 -70.85 -46.04 -25.70
N ILE A 10 -70.80 -46.08 -24.36
CA ILE A 10 -70.74 -47.30 -23.51
C ILE A 10 -69.43 -48.13 -23.61
N VAL A 11 -68.73 -48.59 -22.58
CA VAL A 11 -68.86 -48.67 -21.11
C VAL A 11 -67.55 -49.30 -20.60
N ASN A 12 -67.15 -48.96 -19.38
CA ASN A 12 -66.29 -49.67 -18.41
C ASN A 12 -64.95 -50.32 -18.84
N GLY A 13 -63.89 -49.93 -18.13
CA GLY A 13 -62.69 -50.77 -18.00
C GLY A 13 -61.47 -50.03 -17.46
N VAL A 14 -61.48 -49.66 -16.18
CA VAL A 14 -60.30 -49.19 -15.45
C VAL A 14 -59.29 -50.34 -15.34
N VAL A 15 -58.08 -50.20 -15.90
CA VAL A 15 -56.81 -50.67 -15.29
C VAL A 15 -55.68 -49.74 -15.72
N LEU A 16 -55.06 -49.12 -14.71
CA LEU A 16 -53.90 -48.22 -14.76
C LEU A 16 -52.62 -49.02 -15.09
N GLY A 17 -51.88 -48.62 -16.13
CA GLY A 17 -50.52 -49.13 -16.43
C GLY A 17 -49.54 -47.97 -16.55
N PHE A 18 -48.71 -47.79 -15.53
CA PHE A 18 -47.71 -46.72 -15.41
C PHE A 18 -46.44 -47.13 -16.19
N PHE A 19 -46.14 -46.44 -17.31
CA PHE A 19 -44.94 -46.70 -18.13
C PHE A 19 -43.87 -45.65 -17.78
N LEU A 20 -42.80 -46.07 -17.08
CA LEU A 20 -41.68 -45.20 -16.70
C LEU A 20 -40.65 -45.16 -17.84
N LEU A 21 -40.43 -43.97 -18.39
CA LEU A 21 -39.53 -43.71 -19.51
C LEU A 21 -38.10 -43.45 -18.97
N LEU A 22 -37.19 -44.40 -19.19
CA LEU A 22 -35.77 -44.30 -18.81
C LEU A 22 -35.02 -43.42 -19.81
N LEU A 23 -34.63 -42.21 -19.41
CA LEU A 23 -33.63 -41.40 -20.12
C LEU A 23 -32.22 -41.76 -19.60
N PRO A 24 -31.22 -41.97 -20.48
CA PRO A 24 -29.85 -42.18 -20.05
C PRO A 24 -29.27 -40.87 -19.50
N VAL A 25 -28.99 -40.86 -18.20
CA VAL A 25 -28.19 -39.79 -17.57
C VAL A 25 -26.79 -39.87 -18.15
N SER A 26 -26.47 -38.93 -19.04
CA SER A 26 -25.10 -38.72 -19.50
C SER A 26 -24.32 -38.12 -18.33
N GLY A 27 -23.47 -38.92 -17.70
CA GLY A 27 -22.60 -38.47 -16.62
C GLY A 27 -21.69 -37.35 -17.14
N TRP A 28 -21.81 -36.17 -16.54
CA TRP A 28 -20.79 -35.14 -16.65
C TRP A 28 -19.57 -35.67 -15.89
N ALA A 29 -18.61 -36.25 -16.61
CA ALA A 29 -17.29 -36.49 -16.07
C ALA A 29 -16.66 -35.12 -15.82
N GLY A 30 -16.78 -34.63 -14.58
CA GLY A 30 -15.90 -33.58 -14.10
C GLY A 30 -14.46 -34.05 -14.30
N THR A 31 -13.61 -33.18 -14.82
CA THR A 31 -12.18 -33.44 -14.94
C THR A 31 -11.61 -33.66 -13.54
N ASN A 32 -11.51 -34.92 -13.12
CA ASN A 32 -10.78 -35.33 -11.93
C ASN A 32 -9.29 -35.07 -12.19
N GLY A 33 -8.84 -33.83 -11.99
CA GLY A 33 -7.43 -33.62 -11.68
C GLY A 33 -7.16 -34.35 -10.37
N GLU A 34 -6.21 -35.28 -10.36
CA GLU A 34 -5.84 -35.99 -9.13
C GLU A 34 -5.49 -34.97 -8.04
N ASP A 35 -6.32 -34.88 -7.00
CA ASP A 35 -6.01 -34.13 -5.79
C ASP A 35 -4.94 -34.89 -5.00
N LEU A 36 -3.69 -34.70 -5.41
CA LEU A 36 -2.53 -35.20 -4.69
C LEU A 36 -2.52 -34.59 -3.27
N PRO A 37 -2.27 -35.37 -2.21
CA PRO A 37 -2.12 -34.84 -0.86
C PRO A 37 -1.00 -33.79 -0.81
N ARG A 38 -1.28 -32.64 -0.16
CA ARG A 38 -0.35 -31.50 -0.11
C ARG A 38 -0.09 -31.02 1.30
N LEU A 39 1.15 -30.59 1.54
CA LEU A 39 1.54 -29.79 2.70
C LEU A 39 1.85 -28.37 2.25
N THR A 40 1.07 -27.42 2.74
CA THR A 40 1.30 -25.99 2.51
C THR A 40 1.90 -25.37 3.75
N VAL A 41 3.05 -24.71 3.61
CA VAL A 41 3.70 -24.00 4.71
C VAL A 41 4.04 -22.58 4.30
N SER A 42 3.88 -21.65 5.24
CA SER A 42 4.39 -20.29 5.12
C SER A 42 5.38 -19.97 6.23
N ALA A 43 6.37 -19.14 5.90
CA ALA A 43 7.28 -18.51 6.84
C ALA A 43 7.67 -17.11 6.39
N GLU A 44 8.18 -16.32 7.34
CA GLU A 44 8.62 -14.94 7.12
C GLU A 44 10.13 -14.82 7.35
N GLY A 45 10.78 -14.03 6.52
CA GLY A 45 12.15 -13.56 6.75
C GLY A 45 12.09 -12.12 7.21
N THR A 46 12.95 -11.75 8.16
CA THR A 46 13.08 -10.37 8.63
C THR A 46 14.56 -10.05 8.83
N ILE A 47 14.99 -8.93 8.26
CA ILE A 47 16.33 -8.39 8.44
C ILE A 47 16.23 -6.94 8.87
N ASN A 48 16.91 -6.61 9.96
CA ASN A 48 17.10 -5.23 10.39
C ASN A 48 18.43 -4.71 9.84
N VAL A 49 18.42 -3.49 9.35
CA VAL A 49 19.58 -2.85 8.74
C VAL A 49 19.56 -1.35 9.02
N SER A 50 20.73 -0.76 9.21
CA SER A 50 20.85 0.69 9.30
C SER A 50 20.55 1.32 7.94
N PRO A 51 19.74 2.38 7.87
CA PRO A 51 19.49 3.09 6.63
C PRO A 51 20.76 3.78 6.12
N ASP A 52 20.87 3.95 4.80
CA ASP A 52 21.98 4.65 4.14
C ASP A 52 21.48 5.85 3.29
N LYS A 53 20.17 6.15 3.36
CA LYS A 53 19.55 7.34 2.79
C LYS A 53 18.34 7.81 3.60
N ALA A 54 18.03 9.08 3.45
CA ALA A 54 16.84 9.74 3.95
C ALA A 54 16.12 10.45 2.80
N VAL A 55 14.80 10.37 2.76
CA VAL A 55 13.96 11.19 1.88
C VAL A 55 13.24 12.21 2.77
N LEU A 56 13.55 13.48 2.56
CA LEU A 56 12.93 14.61 3.24
C LEU A 56 11.74 15.07 2.41
N SER A 57 10.58 15.18 3.05
CA SER A 57 9.36 15.67 2.40
C SER A 57 8.96 17.00 2.99
N PHE A 58 8.92 18.04 2.16
CA PHE A 58 8.50 19.37 2.57
C PHE A 58 7.64 20.04 1.49
N ALA A 59 7.03 21.17 1.84
CA ALA A 59 6.33 22.01 0.89
C ALA A 59 6.58 23.50 1.15
N VAL A 60 6.51 24.26 0.05
CA VAL A 60 6.47 25.72 0.06
C VAL A 60 5.03 26.14 -0.20
N GLU A 61 4.39 26.73 0.80
CA GLU A 61 3.06 27.30 0.72
C GLU A 61 3.12 28.83 0.70
N THR A 62 2.44 29.43 -0.26
CA THR A 62 2.21 30.89 -0.33
C THR A 62 0.73 31.17 -0.47
N VAL A 63 0.28 32.30 0.07
CA VAL A 63 -1.13 32.72 0.07
C VAL A 63 -1.22 34.19 -0.26
N GLY A 64 -2.22 34.59 -1.05
CA GLY A 64 -2.49 35.99 -1.37
C GLY A 64 -3.65 36.18 -2.33
N ASP A 65 -4.01 37.44 -2.59
CA ASP A 65 -5.26 37.77 -3.29
C ASP A 65 -5.19 37.51 -4.81
N LYS A 66 -4.00 37.66 -5.40
CA LYS A 66 -3.76 37.53 -6.84
C LYS A 66 -2.91 36.30 -7.14
N LEU A 67 -3.45 35.38 -7.94
CA LEU A 67 -2.77 34.14 -8.29
C LEU A 67 -1.37 34.35 -8.89
N SER A 68 -1.18 35.34 -9.77
CA SER A 68 0.10 35.63 -10.41
C SER A 68 1.19 35.96 -9.39
N ASP A 69 0.85 36.74 -8.38
CA ASP A 69 1.79 37.23 -7.37
C ASP A 69 2.15 36.07 -6.42
N VAL A 70 1.15 35.29 -6.01
CA VAL A 70 1.31 34.10 -5.16
C VAL A 70 2.18 33.04 -5.84
N GLN A 71 1.99 32.80 -7.14
CA GLN A 71 2.81 31.87 -7.92
C GLN A 71 4.25 32.35 -8.05
N LYS A 72 4.45 33.64 -8.37
CA LYS A 72 5.80 34.21 -8.50
C LYS A 72 6.56 34.10 -7.18
N GLU A 73 5.93 34.48 -6.07
CA GLU A 73 6.54 34.36 -4.74
C GLU A 73 6.86 32.90 -4.40
N ASN A 74 5.96 31.97 -4.73
CA ASN A 74 6.20 30.54 -4.50
C ASN A 74 7.45 30.07 -5.25
N GLN A 75 7.57 30.42 -6.53
CA GLN A 75 8.71 30.06 -7.37
C GLN A 75 10.03 30.63 -6.82
N GLU A 76 10.04 31.88 -6.37
CA GLU A 76 11.23 32.49 -5.76
C GLU A 76 11.65 31.79 -4.46
N ARG A 77 10.70 31.40 -3.61
CA ARG A 77 10.98 30.64 -2.39
C ARG A 77 11.47 29.23 -2.69
N VAL A 78 10.86 28.55 -3.67
CA VAL A 78 11.31 27.22 -4.13
C VAL A 78 12.72 27.30 -4.70
N ALA A 79 13.05 28.32 -5.49
CA ALA A 79 14.40 28.50 -6.02
C ALA A 79 15.46 28.60 -4.91
N LYS A 80 15.18 29.35 -3.84
CA LYS A 80 16.06 29.44 -2.66
C LYS A 80 16.23 28.10 -1.97
N VAL A 81 15.16 27.33 -1.81
CA VAL A 81 15.22 25.98 -1.23
C VAL A 81 16.09 25.06 -2.08
N LEU A 82 15.94 25.08 -3.41
CA LEU A 82 16.76 24.30 -4.34
C LEU A 82 18.24 24.70 -4.27
N GLU A 83 18.54 25.98 -4.12
CA GLU A 83 19.91 26.48 -3.93
C GLU A 83 20.53 25.99 -2.62
N GLU A 84 19.80 26.00 -1.51
CA GLU A 84 20.28 25.45 -0.24
C GLU A 84 20.54 23.95 -0.35
N CYS A 85 19.66 23.17 -0.98
CA CYS A 85 19.92 21.75 -1.23
C CYS A 85 21.24 21.52 -2.01
N ARG A 86 21.52 22.34 -3.04
CA ARG A 86 22.78 22.26 -3.79
C ARG A 86 24.00 22.58 -2.93
N ARG A 87 23.90 23.51 -1.97
CA ARG A 87 24.98 23.85 -1.03
C ARG A 87 25.36 22.68 -0.12
N PHE A 88 24.41 21.77 0.15
CA PHE A 88 24.66 20.51 0.85
C PHE A 88 25.14 19.37 -0.06
N ASN A 89 25.56 19.67 -1.30
CA ASN A 89 25.95 18.70 -2.31
C ASN A 89 24.85 17.69 -2.64
N ILE A 90 23.59 18.13 -2.65
CA ILE A 90 22.47 17.32 -3.12
C ILE A 90 22.23 17.65 -4.60
N PRO A 91 22.54 16.72 -5.53
CA PRO A 91 22.27 16.90 -6.95
C PRO A 91 20.78 17.05 -7.26
N SER A 92 20.47 17.72 -8.37
CA SER A 92 19.09 17.93 -8.79
C SER A 92 18.34 16.64 -9.09
N GLU A 93 19.02 15.56 -9.48
CA GLU A 93 18.36 14.25 -9.69
C GLU A 93 17.79 13.64 -8.40
N PHE A 94 18.23 14.09 -7.23
CA PHE A 94 17.71 13.68 -5.93
C PHE A 94 16.64 14.63 -5.40
N ILE A 95 16.25 15.64 -6.18
CA ILE A 95 15.21 16.58 -5.81
C ILE A 95 14.04 16.43 -6.77
N GLN A 96 12.90 15.98 -6.24
CA GLN A 96 11.71 15.74 -7.03
C GLN A 96 10.56 16.61 -6.55
N THR A 97 9.94 17.35 -7.47
CA THR A 97 8.63 17.94 -7.22
C THR A 97 7.58 16.84 -7.31
N THR A 98 6.85 16.61 -6.21
CA THR A 98 5.83 15.56 -6.15
C THR A 98 4.44 16.07 -6.53
N SER A 99 4.13 17.33 -6.21
CA SER A 99 2.90 17.98 -6.66
C SER A 99 3.01 19.50 -6.58
N LEU A 100 2.22 20.18 -7.42
CA LEU A 100 2.01 21.62 -7.39
C LEU A 100 0.50 21.86 -7.42
N ASN A 101 -0.03 22.40 -6.33
CA ASN A 101 -1.46 22.60 -6.15
C ASN A 101 -1.76 24.09 -6.04
N VAL A 102 -2.76 24.55 -6.80
CA VAL A 102 -3.33 25.90 -6.70
C VAL A 102 -4.74 25.75 -6.15
N ILE A 103 -4.99 26.33 -4.98
CA ILE A 103 -6.23 26.17 -4.23
C ILE A 103 -6.87 27.56 -4.13
N PRO A 104 -8.04 27.80 -4.75
CA PRO A 104 -8.79 29.02 -4.49
C PRO A 104 -9.36 29.01 -3.07
N GLU A 105 -9.23 30.14 -2.38
CA GLU A 105 -9.80 30.35 -1.05
C GLU A 105 -11.16 31.04 -1.17
N TYR A 106 -12.12 30.57 -0.39
CA TYR A 106 -13.48 31.10 -0.31
C TYR A 106 -13.79 31.53 1.11
N PRO A 107 -14.64 32.54 1.32
CA PRO A 107 -15.08 32.90 2.65
C PRO A 107 -15.84 31.73 3.28
N PRO A 108 -15.77 31.57 4.61
CA PRO A 108 -16.56 30.57 5.30
C PRO A 108 -18.05 30.81 5.01
N PRO A 109 -18.86 29.73 4.85
CA PRO A 109 -20.28 29.88 4.58
C PRO A 109 -20.94 30.67 5.72
N PRO A 110 -21.92 31.54 5.40
CA PRO A 110 -22.65 32.27 6.43
C PRO A 110 -23.28 31.28 7.42
N ARG A 111 -23.26 31.62 8.71
CA ARG A 111 -23.94 30.82 9.74
C ARG A 111 -25.42 30.75 9.39
N ARG A 112 -26.01 29.54 9.42
CA ARG A 112 -27.45 29.36 9.20
C ARG A 112 -28.21 30.28 10.17
N PRO A 113 -29.03 31.24 9.67
CA PRO A 113 -29.88 32.01 10.56
C PRO A 113 -30.95 31.11 11.18
N THR A 114 -31.36 31.45 12.40
CA THR A 114 -32.32 30.68 13.20
C THR A 114 -33.71 30.59 12.56
N ASP A 115 -34.01 31.46 11.59
CA ASP A 115 -35.28 31.50 10.85
C ASP A 115 -35.34 30.57 9.62
N GLY A 116 -34.24 29.85 9.31
CA GLY A 116 -34.17 28.91 8.19
C GLY A 116 -33.95 29.54 6.81
N THR A 117 -33.74 30.85 6.70
CA THR A 117 -33.44 31.51 5.42
C THR A 117 -31.98 31.29 5.02
N LEU A 118 -31.71 30.37 4.09
CA LEU A 118 -30.38 30.25 3.48
C LEU A 118 -30.24 31.29 2.38
N GLU A 119 -29.41 32.31 2.59
CA GLU A 119 -29.00 33.21 1.52
C GLU A 119 -28.09 32.44 0.55
N ASN A 120 -28.62 32.10 -0.63
CA ASN A 120 -27.89 31.46 -1.72
C ASN A 120 -26.88 32.45 -2.33
N SER A 121 -25.78 32.72 -1.63
CA SER A 121 -24.64 33.44 -2.19
C SER A 121 -23.67 32.45 -2.81
N VAL A 122 -23.34 32.64 -4.09
CA VAL A 122 -22.25 31.90 -4.74
C VAL A 122 -20.94 32.37 -4.09
N PRO A 123 -20.12 31.46 -3.50
CA PRO A 123 -18.89 31.87 -2.84
C PRO A 123 -17.96 32.57 -3.84
N ARG A 124 -17.54 33.80 -3.51
CA ARG A 124 -16.51 34.50 -4.29
C ARG A 124 -15.12 34.10 -3.80
N ILE A 125 -14.18 33.94 -4.73
CA ILE A 125 -12.78 33.71 -4.40
C ILE A 125 -12.25 34.95 -3.68
N ILE A 126 -11.69 34.76 -2.49
CA ILE A 126 -11.07 35.80 -1.66
C ILE A 126 -9.55 35.73 -1.69
N GLY A 127 -8.98 34.69 -2.28
CA GLY A 127 -7.54 34.57 -2.48
C GLY A 127 -7.16 33.23 -3.10
N TYR A 128 -5.86 33.00 -3.19
CA TYR A 128 -5.27 31.79 -3.70
C TYR A 128 -4.19 31.32 -2.75
N ARG A 129 -4.12 30.00 -2.58
CA ARG A 129 -3.05 29.31 -1.92
C ARG A 129 -2.33 28.44 -2.95
N VAL A 130 -1.02 28.57 -3.03
CA VAL A 130 -0.17 27.71 -3.88
C VAL A 130 0.69 26.85 -2.96
N VAL A 131 0.65 25.54 -3.17
CA VAL A 131 1.42 24.56 -2.39
C VAL A 131 2.29 23.75 -3.34
N HIS A 132 3.61 23.84 -3.18
CA HIS A 132 4.59 23.10 -3.96
C HIS A 132 5.26 22.05 -3.08
N HIS A 133 4.96 20.77 -3.31
CA HIS A 133 5.53 19.66 -2.56
C HIS A 133 6.82 19.14 -3.22
N ILE A 134 7.85 18.93 -2.40
CA ILE A 134 9.18 18.55 -2.84
C ILE A 134 9.69 17.41 -1.94
N ASN A 135 10.22 16.37 -2.59
CA ASN A 135 10.99 15.32 -1.94
C ASN A 135 12.47 15.51 -2.26
N VAL A 136 13.32 15.37 -1.24
CA VAL A 136 14.77 15.46 -1.37
C VAL A 136 15.42 14.20 -0.80
N GLU A 137 16.09 13.42 -1.66
CA GLU A 137 16.91 12.29 -1.25
C GLU A 137 18.29 12.79 -0.77
N VAL A 138 18.62 12.46 0.47
CA VAL A 138 19.88 12.78 1.13
C VAL A 138 20.60 11.47 1.46
N ARG A 139 21.82 11.32 0.94
CA ARG A 139 22.65 10.11 1.14
C ARG A 139 23.66 10.24 2.26
N ASN A 140 24.04 11.47 2.60
CA ASN A 140 24.83 11.74 3.80
C ASN A 140 23.86 12.01 4.97
N LEU A 141 23.68 11.01 5.84
CA LEU A 141 22.70 11.12 6.94
C LEU A 141 23.12 12.14 8.01
N GLU A 142 24.40 12.47 8.12
CA GLU A 142 24.92 13.41 9.12
C GLU A 142 24.48 14.86 8.86
N VAL A 143 24.14 15.18 7.60
CA VAL A 143 23.71 16.53 7.23
C VAL A 143 22.19 16.70 7.25
N VAL A 144 21.41 15.64 7.50
CA VAL A 144 19.94 15.67 7.39
C VAL A 144 19.33 16.76 8.26
N GLY A 145 19.70 16.84 9.55
CA GLY A 145 19.19 17.89 10.44
C GLY A 145 19.49 19.30 9.92
N LYS A 146 20.73 19.54 9.49
CA LYS A 146 21.17 20.83 8.93
C LYS A 146 20.44 21.18 7.63
N VAL A 147 20.18 20.20 6.77
CA VAL A 147 19.41 20.41 5.54
C VAL A 147 18.00 20.85 5.90
N VAL A 148 17.33 20.15 6.83
CA VAL A 148 15.97 20.50 7.31
C VAL A 148 15.95 21.93 7.85
N ASP A 149 16.87 22.28 8.75
CA ASP A 149 16.92 23.60 9.36
C ASP A 149 17.13 24.71 8.31
N ARG A 150 18.00 24.48 7.33
CA ARG A 150 18.26 25.46 6.27
C ARG A 150 17.10 25.63 5.31
N VAL A 151 16.48 24.56 4.83
CA VAL A 151 15.35 24.67 3.90
C VAL A 151 14.15 25.35 4.55
N LEU A 152 13.94 25.13 5.85
CA LEU A 152 12.90 25.81 6.63
C LEU A 152 13.17 27.32 6.79
N GLN A 153 14.44 27.72 6.94
CA GLN A 153 14.81 29.14 7.04
C GLN A 153 14.60 29.91 5.74
N VAL A 154 14.75 29.28 4.57
CA VAL A 154 14.79 29.99 3.27
C VAL A 154 13.48 29.95 2.47
N GLY A 155 12.52 29.09 2.82
CA GLY A 155 11.23 29.10 2.13
C GLY A 155 10.30 27.91 2.37
N ALA A 156 10.80 26.74 2.79
CA ALA A 156 9.93 25.63 3.16
C ALA A 156 9.20 25.95 4.47
N ASN A 157 7.88 25.82 4.49
CA ASN A 157 7.06 26.15 5.66
C ASN A 157 6.07 25.04 6.04
N ARG A 158 6.05 23.94 5.27
CA ARG A 158 5.46 22.68 5.69
C ARG A 158 6.51 21.58 5.66
N PHE A 159 6.75 20.95 6.79
CA PHE A 159 7.58 19.75 6.87
C PHE A 159 6.70 18.54 7.12
N SER A 160 6.73 17.58 6.19
CA SER A 160 5.89 16.38 6.25
C SER A 160 6.59 15.21 6.93
N GLY A 161 7.92 15.24 7.05
CA GLY A 161 8.70 14.23 7.77
C GLY A 161 9.90 13.71 7.00
N ILE A 162 10.50 12.66 7.57
CA ILE A 162 11.70 11.98 7.07
C ILE A 162 11.35 10.51 6.87
N THR A 163 11.66 9.98 5.69
CA THR A 163 11.56 8.54 5.41
C THR A 163 12.95 7.95 5.23
N TRP A 164 13.30 6.99 6.07
CA TRP A 164 14.59 6.27 6.01
C TRP A 164 14.52 5.11 5.02
N GLY A 165 15.63 4.83 4.34
CA GLY A 165 15.67 3.72 3.38
C GLY A 165 17.08 3.27 3.04
N LEU A 166 17.15 2.38 2.06
CA LEU A 166 18.39 1.97 1.42
C LEU A 166 18.48 2.52 -0.01
N GLN A 167 19.68 2.90 -0.43
CA GLN A 167 19.99 3.23 -1.81
C GLN A 167 19.81 1.98 -2.69
N ASN A 168 20.21 0.81 -2.18
CA ASN A 168 19.99 -0.46 -2.85
C ASN A 168 19.37 -1.50 -1.91
N GLU A 169 18.05 -1.67 -2.00
CA GLU A 169 17.32 -2.66 -1.21
C GLU A 169 17.50 -4.09 -1.72
N HIS A 170 17.89 -4.29 -2.98
CA HIS A 170 17.85 -5.59 -3.65
C HIS A 170 18.68 -6.68 -2.93
N PRO A 171 19.94 -6.45 -2.54
CA PRO A 171 20.71 -7.44 -1.79
C PRO A 171 20.04 -7.83 -0.46
N THR A 172 19.43 -6.87 0.23
CA THR A 172 18.75 -7.12 1.51
C THR A 172 17.46 -7.90 1.28
N LYS A 173 16.69 -7.57 0.24
CA LYS A 173 15.48 -8.32 -0.15
C LYS A 173 15.79 -9.78 -0.46
N LEU A 174 16.87 -10.06 -1.18
CA LEU A 174 17.30 -11.44 -1.45
C LEU A 174 17.69 -12.20 -0.18
N LYS A 175 18.38 -11.53 0.76
CA LYS A 175 18.70 -12.15 2.06
C LYS A 175 17.43 -12.49 2.85
N VAL A 176 16.44 -11.61 2.83
CA VAL A 176 15.12 -11.84 3.46
C VAL A 176 14.42 -13.06 2.85
N LEU A 177 14.36 -13.16 1.53
CA LEU A 177 13.75 -14.31 0.84
C LEU A 177 14.49 -15.62 1.12
N LYS A 178 15.83 -15.57 1.19
CA LYS A 178 16.64 -16.74 1.55
C LYS A 178 16.33 -17.22 2.97
N GLN A 179 16.20 -16.29 3.92
CA GLN A 179 15.83 -16.59 5.29
C GLN A 179 14.40 -17.15 5.38
N ALA A 180 13.44 -16.52 4.73
CA ALA A 180 12.04 -16.99 4.69
C ALA A 180 11.93 -18.40 4.11
N SER A 181 12.61 -18.65 2.98
CA SER A 181 12.64 -19.96 2.32
C SER A 181 13.23 -21.05 3.21
N ALA A 182 14.37 -20.77 3.87
CA ALA A 182 15.01 -21.72 4.78
C ALA A 182 14.09 -22.07 5.97
N GLN A 183 13.43 -21.07 6.55
CA GLN A 183 12.49 -21.29 7.65
C GLN A 183 11.24 -22.09 7.20
N ALA A 184 10.68 -21.78 6.04
CA ALA A 184 9.55 -22.51 5.48
C ALA A 184 9.92 -23.98 5.23
N GLN A 185 11.11 -24.24 4.69
CA GLN A 185 11.61 -25.60 4.48
C GLN A 185 11.76 -26.36 5.81
N SER A 186 12.44 -25.78 6.81
CA SER A 186 12.58 -26.42 8.12
C SER A 186 11.23 -26.69 8.80
N LYS A 187 10.25 -25.80 8.61
CA LYS A 187 8.88 -25.99 9.10
C LYS A 187 8.16 -27.14 8.40
N ALA A 188 8.30 -27.27 7.08
CA ALA A 188 7.75 -28.40 6.34
C ALA A 188 8.36 -29.74 6.79
N GLU A 189 9.68 -29.78 6.96
CA GLU A 189 10.41 -30.97 7.42
C GLU A 189 9.96 -31.38 8.83
N ALA A 190 9.84 -30.42 9.76
CA ALA A 190 9.35 -30.67 11.12
C ALA A 190 7.92 -31.21 11.14
N LEU A 191 7.01 -30.63 10.35
CA LEU A 191 5.62 -31.09 10.26
C LEU A 191 5.52 -32.49 9.66
N ALA A 192 6.27 -32.76 8.59
CA ALA A 192 6.28 -34.09 7.97
C ALA A 192 6.81 -35.16 8.94
N GLN A 193 7.87 -34.86 9.69
CA GLN A 193 8.39 -35.76 10.72
C GLN A 193 7.38 -36.02 11.83
N ALA A 194 6.75 -34.97 12.38
CA ALA A 194 5.79 -35.08 13.46
C ALA A 194 4.53 -35.87 13.09
N LEU A 195 4.12 -35.81 11.82
CA LEU A 195 2.94 -36.51 11.30
C LEU A 195 3.26 -37.86 10.63
N ASN A 196 4.50 -38.31 10.70
CA ASN A 196 4.99 -39.52 10.02
C ASN A 196 4.72 -39.54 8.50
N LEU A 197 4.83 -38.38 7.86
CA LEU A 197 4.67 -38.19 6.42
C LEU A 197 6.03 -38.11 5.72
N LYS A 198 6.03 -38.30 4.41
CA LYS A 198 7.18 -38.09 3.52
C LYS A 198 6.91 -36.89 2.61
N LEU A 199 7.85 -35.95 2.53
CA LEU A 199 7.86 -34.90 1.52
C LEU A 199 8.37 -35.50 0.20
N VAL A 200 7.55 -35.50 -0.86
CA VAL A 200 7.89 -36.12 -2.15
C VAL A 200 8.64 -35.13 -3.04
N ARG A 201 8.00 -34.00 -3.35
CA ARG A 201 8.58 -32.91 -4.16
C ARG A 201 7.88 -31.60 -3.89
N MET A 202 8.53 -30.50 -4.24
CA MET A 202 7.94 -29.17 -4.21
C MET A 202 7.05 -28.98 -5.44
N ILE A 203 5.78 -28.65 -5.22
CA ILE A 203 4.77 -28.43 -6.27
C ILE A 203 4.70 -26.93 -6.62
N ASN A 204 4.78 -26.06 -5.60
CA ASN A 204 4.63 -24.62 -5.80
C ASN A 204 5.50 -23.82 -4.82
N VAL A 205 6.01 -22.69 -5.30
CA VAL A 205 6.68 -21.65 -4.51
C VAL A 205 6.04 -20.33 -4.87
N SER A 206 5.58 -19.60 -3.86
CA SER A 206 5.08 -18.24 -4.03
C SER A 206 5.78 -17.32 -3.04
N GLU A 207 6.32 -16.21 -3.53
CA GLU A 207 6.79 -15.12 -2.68
C GLU A 207 5.67 -14.10 -2.46
N GLY A 208 5.45 -13.70 -1.21
CA GLY A 208 4.44 -12.71 -0.82
C GLY A 208 4.90 -11.26 -1.01
N GLY A 209 5.99 -11.04 -1.72
CA GLY A 209 6.67 -9.75 -1.83
C GLY A 209 7.60 -9.46 -0.63
N VAL A 210 8.52 -8.50 -0.84
CA VAL A 210 9.43 -8.01 0.20
C VAL A 210 9.29 -6.50 0.30
N SER A 211 8.91 -6.03 1.47
CA SER A 211 8.71 -4.60 1.73
C SER A 211 9.42 -4.16 3.02
N PRO A 212 9.87 -2.90 3.06
CA PRO A 212 10.15 -2.26 4.33
C PRO A 212 8.90 -2.32 5.22
N SER A 213 9.09 -2.76 6.45
CA SER A 213 8.07 -2.77 7.50
C SER A 213 8.53 -1.81 8.61
N PRO A 214 7.61 -1.10 9.28
CA PRO A 214 7.97 -0.33 10.47
C PRO A 214 8.74 -1.24 11.45
N PRO A 215 9.83 -0.76 12.07
CA PRO A 215 10.61 -1.57 12.99
C PRO A 215 9.71 -2.15 14.09
N GLU A 216 9.68 -3.47 14.23
CA GLU A 216 8.95 -4.13 15.31
C GLU A 216 9.61 -3.78 16.64
N GLY A 217 8.93 -2.95 17.43
CA GLY A 217 9.24 -2.77 18.84
C GLY A 217 10.30 -1.72 19.17
N ARG A 218 9.96 -0.43 19.03
CA ARG A 218 10.38 0.63 19.97
C ARG A 218 9.28 1.68 20.20
N TYR A 219 8.04 1.26 20.43
CA TYR A 219 7.08 2.09 21.19
C TYR A 219 7.39 2.04 22.69
N ARG A 220 8.67 2.19 23.06
CA ARG A 220 9.09 2.46 24.44
C ARG A 220 10.00 3.67 24.42
N MET A 221 9.38 4.79 24.80
CA MET A 221 10.00 5.96 25.42
C MET A 221 11.05 6.71 24.57
N ALA A 222 10.59 7.75 23.89
CA ALA A 222 11.36 8.98 23.70
C ALA A 222 10.42 10.19 23.61
N MET A 223 9.59 10.36 24.65
CA MET A 223 9.26 11.71 25.11
C MET A 223 10.49 12.19 25.88
N ALA A 224 11.51 12.63 25.17
CA ALA A 224 12.63 13.37 25.73
C ALA A 224 12.50 14.81 25.23
N MET A 225 12.35 15.70 26.20
CA MET A 225 12.09 17.12 26.06
C MET A 225 13.28 17.89 25.47
N ASP A 226 12.96 19.09 24.98
CA ASP A 226 13.68 20.35 25.23
C ASP A 226 15.21 20.33 25.09
N SER A 227 15.69 20.81 23.95
CA SER A 227 16.92 21.60 23.86
C SER A 227 16.97 22.29 22.50
N GLY A 228 17.12 23.61 22.50
CA GLY A 228 17.36 24.42 21.31
C GLY A 228 18.74 24.17 20.70
N GLY A 229 18.91 23.02 20.06
CA GLY A 229 20.03 22.66 19.19
C GLY A 229 19.50 21.90 17.97
N ASP A 230 20.27 21.91 16.87
CA ASP A 230 19.99 21.23 15.59
C ASP A 230 19.10 20.01 15.79
N ALA A 231 18.01 19.90 15.03
CA ALA A 231 17.04 18.81 15.17
C ALA A 231 17.79 17.46 15.24
N SER A 232 17.78 16.82 16.42
CA SER A 232 18.51 15.57 16.66
C SER A 232 17.79 14.43 15.96
N VAL A 233 18.02 14.31 14.66
CA VAL A 233 17.43 13.29 13.80
C VAL A 233 18.24 11.99 13.97
N SER A 234 17.61 10.95 14.54
CA SER A 234 18.20 9.61 14.64
C SER A 234 17.49 8.65 13.69
N ALA A 235 18.27 7.94 12.87
CA ALA A 235 17.75 7.12 11.79
C ALA A 235 17.19 5.75 12.24
N GLY A 236 17.60 5.28 13.42
CA GLY A 236 17.24 3.95 13.92
C GLY A 236 17.65 2.82 12.96
N GLU A 237 16.96 1.68 13.06
CA GLU A 237 17.06 0.58 12.11
C GLU A 237 15.76 0.50 11.30
N ILE A 238 15.87 0.14 10.03
CA ILE A 238 14.73 -0.23 9.19
C ILE A 238 14.63 -1.75 9.16
N SER A 239 13.40 -2.26 9.26
CA SER A 239 13.14 -3.69 9.15
C SER A 239 12.62 -4.00 7.75
N ILE A 240 13.21 -4.97 7.08
CA ILE A 240 12.75 -5.46 5.78
C ILE A 240 12.21 -6.86 5.97
N ARG A 241 10.94 -7.06 5.59
CA ARG A 241 10.21 -8.31 5.76
C ARG A 241 9.73 -8.84 4.43
N GLY A 242 9.74 -10.16 4.30
CA GLY A 242 9.14 -10.88 3.19
C GLY A 242 8.63 -12.24 3.64
N SER A 243 7.67 -12.78 2.91
CA SER A 243 7.09 -14.08 3.19
C SER A 243 7.21 -15.00 1.99
N VAL A 244 7.30 -16.30 2.27
CA VAL A 244 7.32 -17.35 1.25
C VAL A 244 6.31 -18.42 1.64
N LEU A 245 5.56 -18.87 0.64
CA LEU A 245 4.64 -20.01 0.71
C LEU A 245 5.23 -21.16 -0.11
N LEU A 246 5.45 -22.29 0.54
CA LEU A 246 5.86 -23.53 -0.12
C LEU A 246 4.71 -24.52 -0.09
N VAL A 247 4.51 -25.22 -1.20
CA VAL A 247 3.57 -26.34 -1.30
C VAL A 247 4.35 -27.59 -1.70
N TYR A 248 4.30 -28.61 -0.87
CA TYR A 248 4.88 -29.92 -1.12
C TYR A 248 3.81 -30.95 -1.42
N GLU A 249 4.12 -31.88 -2.30
CA GLU A 249 3.45 -33.16 -2.39
C GLU A 249 3.88 -34.02 -1.20
N ILE A 250 2.91 -34.67 -0.55
CA ILE A 250 3.18 -35.55 0.59
C ILE A 250 2.62 -36.95 0.38
N SER A 251 3.28 -37.93 0.97
CA SER A 251 2.79 -39.31 1.06
C SER A 251 2.89 -39.82 2.49
N GLN A 252 2.19 -40.92 2.79
CA GLN A 252 2.50 -41.71 3.98
C GLN A 252 3.91 -42.29 3.86
N LYS A 253 4.57 -42.51 5.01
CA LYS A 253 5.84 -43.23 5.08
C LYS A 253 5.64 -44.75 4.96
#